data_AF-A0A818PYX8-F1
#
_entry.id   AF-A0A818PYX8-F1
#
_cell.length_a   1.000
_cell.length_b   1.000
_cell.length_c   1.000
_cell.angle_alpha   90.00
_cell.angle_beta   90.00
_cell.angle_gamma   90.00
#
_symmetry.space_group_name_H-M   'P 1'
#
loop_
_entity.id
_entity.type
_entity.pdbx_description
1 polymer ?
#
loop_
_entity_poly.entity_id
_entity_poly.type
_entity_poly.pdbx_seq_one_letter_code
_entity_poly.pdbx_strand_id
1 'polypeptide(L)'
;PYNNSFVINDQGQVFNLEILNQSSYYHLHIMAIDDGKPNRLNSTHHCYISIATMNIFDNLIEYENISLLNISLNNNNNNKNIQWPLSIFDHYSYLVIGVFTLFLFIFIIIITICITLCLYTVIFGYRKNRKQKKTYHCSKQYNLY
;
A
#
# COMPACT_ATOMS: atom_id res chain seq x y z
N PRO A 1 -17.86 -29.80 16.23
CA PRO A 1 -16.83 -30.81 15.91
C PRO A 1 -16.05 -30.39 14.65
N TYR A 2 -14.82 -29.90 14.83
CA TYR A 2 -13.94 -29.32 13.81
C TYR A 2 -13.28 -30.40 12.93
N ASN A 3 -14.08 -31.31 12.37
CA ASN A 3 -13.58 -32.57 11.83
C ASN A 3 -12.52 -32.45 10.71
N ASN A 4 -12.34 -31.27 10.10
CA ASN A 4 -11.38 -31.05 9.02
C ASN A 4 -10.58 -29.73 9.14
N SER A 5 -10.55 -29.08 10.31
CA SER A 5 -9.87 -27.77 10.37
C SER A 5 -8.34 -27.86 10.44
N PHE A 6 -7.80 -29.05 10.75
CA PHE A 6 -6.35 -29.29 10.83
C PHE A 6 -5.93 -30.56 10.09
N VAL A 7 -4.76 -30.52 9.46
CA VAL A 7 -4.07 -31.68 8.88
C VAL A 7 -2.70 -31.81 9.53
N ILE A 8 -2.34 -33.03 9.92
CA ILE A 8 -1.01 -33.36 10.43
C ILE A 8 -0.31 -34.21 9.37
N ASN A 9 0.90 -33.82 8.95
CA ASN A 9 1.69 -34.65 8.03
C ASN A 9 2.52 -35.71 8.79
N ASP A 10 3.18 -36.59 8.04
CA ASP A 10 4.01 -37.67 8.60
C ASP A 10 5.26 -37.18 9.35
N GLN A 11 5.58 -35.88 9.26
CA GLN A 11 6.64 -35.22 10.02
C GLN A 11 6.13 -34.59 11.33
N GLY A 12 4.84 -34.76 11.65
CA GLY A 12 4.21 -34.17 12.82
C GLY A 12 3.92 -32.67 12.70
N GLN A 13 4.00 -32.09 11.50
CA GLN A 13 3.67 -30.70 11.26
C GLN A 13 2.16 -30.52 11.11
N VAL A 14 1.61 -29.51 11.80
CA VAL A 14 0.17 -29.22 11.78
C VAL A 14 -0.11 -28.04 10.85
N PHE A 15 -1.00 -28.27 9.89
CA PHE A 15 -1.48 -27.28 8.92
C PHE A 15 -2.94 -26.98 9.19
N ASN A 16 -3.32 -25.72 9.02
CA ASN A 16 -4.69 -25.28 9.12
C ASN A 16 -5.34 -25.24 7.71
N LEU A 17 -6.53 -25.82 7.58
CA LEU A 17 -7.29 -25.90 6.32
C LEU A 17 -8.37 -24.81 6.18
N GLU A 18 -8.81 -24.21 7.28
CA GLU A 18 -9.92 -23.25 7.29
C GLU A 18 -9.51 -21.93 7.96
N ILE A 19 -10.27 -20.86 7.72
CA ILE A 19 -10.07 -19.61 8.45
C ILE A 19 -10.54 -19.86 9.89
N LEU A 20 -9.58 -20.10 10.79
CA LEU A 20 -9.85 -20.37 12.19
C LEU A 20 -10.13 -19.07 12.94
N ASN A 21 -11.11 -19.12 13.84
CA ASN A 21 -11.38 -18.01 14.75
C ASN A 21 -10.16 -17.78 15.64
N GLN A 22 -9.71 -16.53 15.61
CA GLN A 22 -8.60 -16.02 16.40
C GLN A 22 -8.94 -16.17 17.89
N SER A 23 -7.95 -16.56 18.71
CA SER A 23 -8.08 -16.75 20.17
C SER A 23 -8.79 -18.04 20.65
N SER A 24 -8.96 -19.02 19.78
CA SER A 24 -9.65 -20.27 20.14
C SER A 24 -8.69 -21.39 20.60
N TYR A 25 -9.13 -22.15 21.60
CA TYR A 25 -8.50 -23.39 22.04
C TYR A 25 -9.16 -24.58 21.35
N TYR A 26 -8.36 -25.40 20.66
CA TYR A 26 -8.85 -26.57 19.94
C TYR A 26 -8.33 -27.84 20.61
N HIS A 27 -9.26 -28.68 21.08
CA HIS A 27 -8.94 -30.00 21.61
C HIS A 27 -8.69 -30.98 20.46
N LEU A 28 -7.58 -31.68 20.52
CA LEU A 28 -7.15 -32.63 19.51
C LEU A 28 -6.80 -33.97 20.16
N HIS A 29 -6.97 -35.02 19.37
CA HIS A 29 -6.59 -36.37 19.72
C HIS A 29 -5.56 -36.83 18.70
N ILE A 30 -4.29 -36.88 19.11
CA ILE A 30 -3.19 -37.28 18.23
C ILE A 30 -2.88 -38.74 18.51
N MET A 31 -2.80 -39.52 17.44
CA MET A 31 -2.38 -40.92 17.48
C MET A 31 -1.06 -41.06 16.74
N ALA A 32 -0.04 -41.55 17.43
CA ALA A 32 1.20 -41.98 16.82
C ALA A 32 1.14 -43.49 16.60
N ILE A 33 1.55 -43.94 15.43
CA ILE A 33 1.59 -45.35 15.06
C ILE A 33 3.01 -45.66 14.59
N ASP A 34 3.64 -46.64 15.22
CA ASP A 34 4.90 -47.22 14.77
C ASP A 34 4.60 -48.46 13.91
N ASP A 35 5.02 -48.43 12.65
CA ASP A 35 4.90 -49.53 11.68
C ASP A 35 6.06 -50.54 11.77
N GLY A 36 6.76 -50.58 12.90
CA GLY A 36 7.78 -51.57 13.23
C GLY A 36 7.30 -53.03 13.07
N LYS A 37 8.22 -53.91 12.69
CA LYS A 37 8.02 -55.37 12.64
C LYS A 37 8.80 -56.04 13.78
N PRO A 38 8.24 -57.06 14.47
CA PRO A 38 7.03 -57.81 14.12
C PRO A 38 5.71 -57.21 14.63
N ASN A 39 5.75 -56.26 15.58
CA ASN A 39 4.56 -55.73 16.23
C ASN A 39 4.40 -54.24 15.94
N ARG A 40 3.25 -53.87 15.39
CA ARG A 40 2.80 -52.49 15.25
C ARG A 40 2.42 -51.96 16.63
N LEU A 41 2.94 -50.80 17.01
CA LEU A 41 2.60 -50.13 18.27
C LEU A 41 1.78 -48.87 17.96
N ASN A 42 0.82 -48.55 18.81
CA ASN A 42 0.11 -47.28 18.76
C ASN A 42 0.07 -46.63 20.14
N SER A 43 0.08 -45.31 20.15
CA SER A 43 -0.12 -44.51 21.35
C SER A 43 -1.02 -43.33 21.00
N THR A 44 -1.97 -43.03 21.87
CA THR A 44 -2.90 -41.93 21.65
C THR A 44 -2.85 -40.97 22.82
N HIS A 45 -2.83 -39.68 22.50
CA HIS A 45 -2.73 -38.63 23.49
C HIS A 45 -3.71 -37.50 23.22
N HIS A 46 -4.28 -36.97 24.30
CA HIS A 46 -5.10 -35.77 24.25
C HIS A 46 -4.17 -34.55 24.34
N CYS A 47 -4.30 -33.66 23.37
CA CYS A 47 -3.54 -32.42 23.35
C CYS A 47 -4.45 -31.25 23.00
N TYR A 48 -3.91 -30.05 23.12
CA TYR A 48 -4.60 -28.83 22.73
C TYR A 48 -3.69 -28.01 21.81
N ILE A 49 -4.29 -27.40 20.79
CA ILE A 49 -3.65 -26.36 20.01
C ILE A 49 -4.27 -25.03 20.41
N SER A 50 -3.40 -24.12 20.84
CA SER A 50 -3.73 -22.71 21.03
C SER A 50 -3.16 -21.90 19.88
N ILE A 51 -4.03 -21.18 19.17
CA ILE A 51 -3.58 -20.25 18.13
C ILE A 51 -3.39 -18.90 18.79
N ALA A 52 -2.13 -18.60 19.12
CA ALA A 52 -1.74 -17.27 19.57
C ALA A 52 -1.66 -16.34 18.37
N THR A 53 -2.49 -15.30 18.35
CA THR A 53 -2.29 -14.17 17.45
C THR A 53 -1.12 -13.36 17.97
N MET A 54 -0.03 -13.36 17.23
CA MET A 54 1.00 -12.37 17.42
C MET A 54 0.54 -11.12 16.67
N ASN A 55 0.27 -10.04 17.40
CA ASN A 55 -0.05 -8.78 16.75
C ASN A 55 1.19 -8.39 15.93
N ILE A 56 1.03 -8.10 14.65
CA ILE A 56 2.17 -7.79 13.76
C ILE A 56 2.99 -6.61 14.32
N PHE A 57 2.33 -5.73 15.08
CA PHE A 57 2.95 -4.61 15.81
C PHE A 57 3.87 -5.04 16.96
N ASP A 58 3.59 -6.15 17.63
CA ASP A 58 4.42 -6.62 18.76
C ASP A 58 5.75 -7.22 18.27
N ASN A 59 5.78 -7.73 17.03
CA ASN A 59 6.98 -8.29 16.39
C ASN A 59 7.79 -7.30 15.55
N LEU A 60 7.24 -6.13 15.25
CA LEU A 60 7.93 -5.12 14.44
C LEU A 60 9.26 -4.68 15.09
N ILE A 61 9.29 -4.62 16.43
CA ILE A 61 10.48 -4.24 17.20
C ILE A 61 11.58 -5.32 17.12
N GLU A 62 11.22 -6.59 17.09
CA GLU A 62 12.19 -7.68 17.07
C GLU A 62 12.76 -7.90 15.65
N TYR A 63 11.93 -7.76 14.61
CA TYR A 63 12.38 -7.80 13.22
C TYR A 63 13.22 -6.59 12.81
N GLU A 64 12.96 -5.40 13.34
CA GLU A 64 13.78 -4.22 13.10
C GLU A 64 15.21 -4.44 13.62
N ASN A 65 15.36 -5.05 14.79
CA ASN A 65 16.65 -5.39 15.37
C ASN A 65 17.40 -6.50 14.59
N ILE A 66 16.71 -7.54 14.12
CA ILE A 66 17.33 -8.59 13.29
C ILE A 66 17.74 -8.03 11.92
N SER A 67 16.94 -7.13 11.35
CA SER A 67 17.24 -6.48 10.07
C SER A 67 18.45 -5.54 10.18
N LEU A 68 18.54 -4.77 11.26
CA LEU A 68 19.69 -3.90 11.55
C LEU A 68 20.96 -4.72 11.84
N LEU A 69 20.84 -5.84 12.56
CA LEU A 69 21.95 -6.75 12.84
C LEU A 69 22.48 -7.39 11.55
N ASN A 70 21.58 -7.84 10.66
CA ASN A 70 21.97 -8.39 9.35
C ASN A 70 22.57 -7.34 8.42
N ILE A 71 22.06 -6.10 8.42
CA ILE A 71 22.66 -4.99 7.65
C ILE A 71 24.07 -4.67 8.18
N SER A 72 24.26 -4.67 9.50
CA SER A 72 25.58 -4.47 10.13
C SER A 72 26.56 -5.61 9.82
N LEU A 73 26.10 -6.87 9.76
CA LEU A 73 26.93 -8.01 9.42
C LEU A 73 27.26 -8.10 7.93
N ASN A 74 26.35 -7.64 7.06
CA ASN A 74 26.53 -7.68 5.61
C ASN A 74 27.36 -6.49 5.08
N ASN A 75 27.37 -5.34 5.76
CA ASN A 75 28.17 -4.17 5.36
C ASN A 75 29.68 -4.34 5.58
N ASN A 76 30.12 -5.35 6.34
CA ASN A 76 31.55 -5.64 6.49
C ASN A 76 32.13 -6.49 5.35
N ASN A 77 31.29 -7.05 4.47
CA ASN A 77 31.76 -7.89 3.37
C ASN A 77 31.12 -7.46 2.03
N ASN A 78 31.88 -6.63 1.32
CA ASN A 78 31.84 -6.48 -0.14
C ASN A 78 30.61 -5.81 -0.76
N ASN A 79 30.76 -4.51 -1.04
CA ASN A 79 30.52 -3.85 -2.33
C ASN A 79 29.60 -4.59 -3.33
N LYS A 80 28.32 -4.79 -2.97
CA LYS A 80 27.29 -5.28 -3.88
C LYS A 80 26.03 -4.46 -3.69
N ASN A 81 25.57 -3.92 -4.82
CA ASN A 81 24.38 -3.13 -5.00
C ASN A 81 23.25 -3.58 -4.07
N ILE A 82 22.81 -2.63 -3.24
CA ILE A 82 21.66 -2.78 -2.35
C ILE A 82 20.43 -2.95 -3.24
N GLN A 83 20.07 -4.20 -3.50
CA GLN A 83 18.81 -4.55 -4.14
C GLN A 83 17.76 -4.61 -3.03
N TRP A 84 17.08 -3.49 -2.83
CA TRP A 84 15.96 -3.38 -1.89
C TRP A 84 14.88 -4.40 -2.25
N PRO A 85 14.30 -5.11 -1.27
CA PRO A 85 13.21 -6.03 -1.52
C PRO A 85 11.96 -5.22 -1.90
N LEU A 86 11.71 -5.08 -3.20
CA LEU A 86 10.59 -4.31 -3.76
C LEU A 86 9.22 -4.97 -3.53
N SER A 87 9.15 -6.19 -2.99
CA SER A 87 7.90 -6.99 -2.97
C SER A 87 6.78 -6.40 -2.11
N ILE A 88 7.10 -5.56 -1.10
CA ILE A 88 6.08 -4.85 -0.32
C ILE A 88 5.53 -3.65 -1.10
N PHE A 89 6.30 -3.12 -2.05
CA PHE A 89 5.86 -2.02 -2.89
C PHE A 89 4.93 -2.46 -4.01
N ASP A 90 4.87 -3.74 -4.41
CA ASP A 90 4.10 -4.13 -5.58
C ASP A 90 2.61 -3.80 -5.46
N HIS A 91 2.01 -3.94 -4.26
CA HIS A 91 0.61 -3.56 -4.04
C HIS A 91 0.40 -2.07 -3.70
N TYR A 92 1.31 -1.46 -2.92
CA TYR A 92 1.20 -0.04 -2.57
C TYR A 92 1.61 0.89 -3.72
N SER A 93 2.43 0.40 -4.66
CA SER A 93 2.91 1.13 -5.83
C SER A 93 1.75 1.55 -6.72
N TYR A 94 0.78 0.67 -7.01
CA TYR A 94 -0.35 1.03 -7.86
C TYR A 94 -1.24 2.12 -7.26
N LEU A 95 -1.47 2.08 -5.94
CA LEU A 95 -2.26 3.12 -5.26
C LEU A 95 -1.51 4.45 -5.29
N VAL A 96 -0.22 4.44 -4.96
CA VAL A 96 0.63 5.64 -4.96
C VAL A 96 0.74 6.24 -6.37
N ILE A 97 0.97 5.41 -7.40
CA ILE A 97 1.02 5.83 -8.81
C ILE A 97 -0.34 6.40 -9.23
N GLY A 98 -1.45 5.78 -8.81
CA GLY A 98 -2.80 6.26 -9.10
C GLY A 98 -3.07 7.65 -8.53
N VAL A 99 -2.74 7.86 -7.24
CA VAL A 99 -2.89 9.17 -6.58
C VAL A 99 -2.00 10.23 -7.23
N PHE A 100 -0.76 9.88 -7.59
CA PHE A 100 0.15 10.79 -8.27
C PHE A 100 -0.37 11.20 -9.66
N THR A 101 -0.91 10.24 -10.42
CA THR A 101 -1.49 10.49 -11.75
C THR A 101 -2.72 11.39 -11.65
N LEU A 102 -3.59 11.15 -10.66
CA LEU A 102 -4.75 11.99 -10.38
C LEU A 102 -4.34 13.43 -10.04
N PHE A 103 -3.32 13.60 -9.20
CA PHE A 103 -2.80 14.92 -8.82
C PHE A 103 -2.28 15.69 -10.04
N LEU A 104 -1.51 15.03 -10.92
CA LEU A 104 -1.03 15.64 -12.16
C LEU A 104 -2.18 16.07 -13.09
N PHE A 105 -3.22 15.24 -13.20
CA PHE A 105 -4.40 15.57 -14.01
C PHE A 105 -5.12 16.82 -13.51
N ILE A 106 -5.36 16.91 -12.19
CA ILE A 106 -5.98 18.08 -11.56
C ILE A 106 -5.10 19.33 -11.76
N PHE A 107 -3.79 19.19 -11.61
CA PHE A 107 -2.84 20.29 -11.82
C PHE A 107 -2.90 20.85 -13.24
N ILE A 108 -2.97 19.98 -14.25
CA ILE A 108 -3.12 20.38 -15.66
C ILE A 108 -4.43 21.16 -15.89
N ILE A 109 -5.54 20.70 -15.30
CA ILE A 109 -6.84 21.40 -15.39
C ILE A 109 -6.75 22.80 -14.78
N ILE A 110 -6.13 22.94 -13.61
CA ILE A 110 -5.95 24.24 -12.96
C ILE A 110 -5.13 25.17 -13.85
N ILE A 111 -4.02 24.69 -14.42
CA ILE A 111 -3.20 25.48 -15.34
C ILE A 111 -4.02 25.94 -16.55
N THR A 112 -4.82 25.05 -17.15
CA THR A 112 -5.65 25.42 -18.31
C THR A 112 -6.70 26.46 -17.96
N ILE A 113 -7.33 26.37 -16.79
CA ILE A 113 -8.26 27.40 -16.30
C ILE A 113 -7.53 28.74 -16.08
N CYS A 114 -6.35 28.73 -15.46
CA CYS A 114 -5.56 29.95 -15.28
C CYS A 114 -5.19 30.60 -16.62
N ILE A 115 -4.72 29.82 -17.60
CA ILE A 115 -4.36 30.34 -18.94
C ILE A 115 -5.58 30.92 -19.64
N THR A 116 -6.72 30.22 -19.61
CA THR A 116 -7.96 30.71 -20.24
C THR A 116 -8.47 32.00 -19.60
N LEU A 117 -8.41 32.13 -18.28
CA LEU A 117 -8.75 33.38 -17.57
C LEU A 117 -7.77 34.52 -17.89
N CYS A 118 -6.48 34.24 -17.96
CA CYS A 118 -5.47 35.22 -18.38
C CYS A 118 -5.73 35.72 -19.81
N LEU A 119 -5.94 34.81 -20.75
CA LEU A 119 -6.26 35.15 -22.14
C LEU A 119 -7.57 35.94 -22.24
N TYR A 120 -8.61 35.53 -21.52
CA TYR A 120 -9.87 36.25 -21.45
C TYR A 120 -9.67 37.70 -20.98
N THR A 121 -8.90 37.88 -19.90
CA THR A 121 -8.60 39.20 -19.34
C THR A 121 -7.81 40.07 -20.31
N VAL A 122 -6.80 39.51 -21.00
CA VAL A 122 -6.01 40.22 -22.01
C VAL A 122 -6.89 40.65 -23.18
N ILE A 123 -7.71 39.74 -23.74
CA ILE A 123 -8.58 40.04 -24.87
C ILE A 123 -9.62 41.11 -24.48
N PHE A 124 -10.24 40.98 -23.31
CA PHE A 124 -11.27 41.91 -22.87
C PHE A 124 -10.68 43.28 -22.49
N GLY A 125 -9.52 43.31 -21.83
CA GLY A 125 -8.76 44.52 -21.55
C GLY A 125 -8.36 45.26 -22.83
N TYR A 126 -7.88 44.52 -23.83
CA TYR A 126 -7.55 45.09 -25.14
C TYR A 126 -8.79 45.69 -25.83
N ARG A 127 -9.94 44.99 -25.78
CA ARG A 127 -11.21 45.51 -26.32
C ARG A 127 -11.67 46.79 -25.61
N LYS A 128 -11.53 46.87 -24.28
CA LYS A 128 -11.90 48.06 -23.49
C LYS A 128 -11.05 49.27 -23.87
N ASN A 129 -9.73 49.10 -23.98
CA ASN A 129 -8.80 50.19 -24.35
C ASN A 129 -9.01 50.69 -25.79
N ARG A 130 -9.44 49.81 -26.71
CA ARG A 130 -9.76 50.18 -28.10
C ARG A 130 -11.04 51.00 -28.24
N LYS A 131 -12.01 50.84 -27.31
CA LYS A 131 -13.25 51.66 -27.29
C LYS A 131 -13.00 53.07 -26.77
N GLN A 132 -12.10 53.26 -25.80
CA GLN A 132 -11.77 54.59 -25.26
C GLN A 132 -11.00 55.48 -26.26
N LYS A 133 -10.16 54.90 -27.13
CA LYS A 133 -9.46 55.67 -28.18
C LYS A 133 -10.38 56.18 -29.31
N LYS A 134 -11.63 55.72 -29.38
CA LYS A 134 -12.60 56.12 -30.42
C LYS A 134 -13.59 57.21 -29.98
N THR A 135 -13.52 57.69 -28.74
CA THR A 135 -14.29 58.86 -28.30
C THR A 135 -13.57 60.12 -28.82
N TYR A 136 -13.80 60.43 -30.10
CA TYR A 136 -13.32 61.66 -30.71
C TYR A 136 -14.02 62.86 -30.08
N HIS A 137 -13.24 63.83 -29.60
CA HIS A 137 -13.70 65.16 -29.27
C HIS A 137 -14.34 65.78 -30.52
N CYS A 138 -15.67 65.76 -30.60
CA CYS A 138 -16.40 66.63 -31.50
C CYS A 138 -16.68 67.96 -30.78
N SER A 139 -15.62 68.72 -30.49
CA SER A 139 -15.78 70.14 -30.17
C SER A 139 -15.86 70.89 -31.50
N LYS A 140 -17.08 71.00 -32.05
CA LYS A 140 -17.35 72.07 -33.01
C LYS A 140 -17.27 73.39 -32.24
N GLN A 141 -16.14 74.09 -32.37
CA GLN A 141 -16.13 75.53 -32.14
C GLN A 141 -16.96 76.16 -33.25
N TYR A 142 -18.20 76.49 -32.93
CA TYR A 142 -18.97 77.43 -33.71
C TYR A 142 -18.40 78.82 -33.40
N ASN A 143 -17.54 79.33 -34.27
CA ASN A 143 -17.29 80.77 -34.35
C ASN A 143 -18.56 81.40 -34.91
N LEU A 144 -19.38 81.94 -34.01
CA LEU A 144 -20.40 82.92 -34.34
C LEU A 144 -19.87 84.28 -33.90
N TYR A 145 -19.65 85.13 -34.92
CA TYR A 145 -19.24 86.53 -34.91
C TYR A 145 -17.74 86.82 -34.88
#